data_AF-C7R483-F1
#
_entry.id   AF-C7R483-F1
#
_cell.length_a   1.000
_cell.length_b   1.000
_cell.length_c   1.000
_cell.angle_alpha   90.00
_cell.angle_beta   90.00
_cell.angle_gamma   90.00
#
_symmetry.space_group_name_H-M   'P 1'
#
loop_
_entity.id
_entity.type
_entity.pdbx_description
1 polymer ?
#
loop_
_entity_poly.entity_id
_entity_poly.type
_entity_poly.pdbx_seq_one_letter_code
_entity_poly.pdbx_strand_id
1 'polypeptide(L)'
;MTQRLATALTIASAVITTTLAANTMLTWPHALTITGTTALITWVLTIIPTADPIPTTPRRTHNRPGARDDVSHLSWTLFSRDGTTSYSGHTRLRALTTSALTRAGCDLTTASGQQRAQELLGPPLYQQLMTRTSGMNNKAVITLLSRLDDITTTANHTKDHS
;
A
#
# COMPACT_ATOMS: atom_id res chain seq x y z
N MET A 1 -7.23 15.37 14.44
CA MET A 1 -7.14 14.55 15.66
C MET A 1 -5.79 13.80 15.76
N THR A 2 -5.24 13.33 14.64
CA THR A 2 -3.91 12.69 14.54
C THR A 2 -2.73 13.58 14.94
N GLN A 3 -2.78 14.88 14.62
CA GLN A 3 -1.73 15.85 14.99
C GLN A 3 -1.58 16.03 16.51
N ARG A 4 -2.70 16.03 17.25
CA ARG A 4 -2.70 16.10 18.72
C ARG A 4 -2.14 14.84 19.38
N LEU A 5 -2.36 13.68 18.75
CA LEU A 5 -1.79 12.41 19.19
C LEU A 5 -0.28 12.36 18.95
N ALA A 6 0.19 12.85 17.80
CA ALA A 6 1.62 12.93 17.49
C ALA A 6 2.36 13.86 18.45
N THR A 7 1.80 15.04 18.76
CA THR A 7 2.37 15.97 19.75
C THR A 7 2.32 15.41 21.17
N ALA A 8 1.22 14.72 21.54
CA ALA A 8 1.12 14.09 22.86
C ALA A 8 2.14 12.95 23.02
N LEU A 9 2.39 12.17 21.96
CA LEU A 9 3.37 11.09 21.98
C LEU A 9 4.81 11.61 22.11
N THR A 10 5.14 12.72 21.44
CA THR A 10 6.46 13.37 21.54
C THR A 10 6.69 13.96 22.93
N ILE A 11 5.67 14.64 23.49
CA ILE A 11 5.75 15.17 24.86
C ILE A 11 5.89 14.02 25.86
N ALA A 12 5.13 12.93 25.71
CA ALA A 12 5.23 11.76 26.58
C ALA A 12 6.62 11.09 26.51
N SER A 13 7.20 10.93 25.32
CA SER A 13 8.56 10.37 25.18
C SER A 13 9.62 11.27 25.78
N ALA A 14 9.48 12.60 25.69
CA ALA A 14 10.41 13.54 26.31
C ALA A 14 10.38 13.42 27.84
N VAL A 15 9.17 13.37 28.44
CA VAL A 15 8.98 13.24 29.89
C VAL A 15 9.52 11.91 30.44
N ILE A 16 9.31 10.80 29.72
CA ILE A 16 9.84 9.48 30.09
C ILE A 16 11.38 9.47 30.04
N THR A 17 11.96 10.11 29.03
CA THR A 17 13.43 10.18 28.89
C THR A 17 14.05 11.03 30.01
N THR A 18 13.43 12.15 30.36
CA THR A 18 13.89 13.02 31.46
C THR A 18 13.76 12.35 32.84
N THR A 19 12.69 11.60 33.09
CA THR A 19 12.50 10.90 34.37
C THR A 19 13.42 9.68 34.52
N LEU A 20 13.75 8.98 33.43
CA LEU A 20 14.66 7.85 33.47
C LEU A 20 16.14 8.28 33.67
N ALA A 21 16.51 9.45 33.14
CA ALA A 21 17.83 10.06 33.36
C ALA A 21 18.06 10.52 34.81
N ALA A 22 17.00 10.88 35.54
CA ALA A 22 17.09 11.28 36.94
C ALA A 22 17.26 10.09 37.91
N ASN A 23 16.86 8.88 37.51
CA ASN A 23 16.75 7.71 38.39
C ASN A 23 17.88 6.67 38.22
N THR A 24 18.78 6.86 37.27
CA THR A 24 19.91 5.94 37.04
C THR A 24 21.23 6.69 37.19
N MET A 25 22.27 6.02 37.72
CA MET A 25 23.66 6.50 37.75
C MET A 25 24.26 6.59 36.33
N LEU A 26 23.52 7.22 35.42
CA LEU A 26 23.87 7.38 34.03
C LEU A 26 24.91 8.49 33.95
N THR A 27 26.14 8.12 33.61
CA THR A 27 27.23 9.09 33.48
C THR A 27 26.81 10.18 32.50
N TRP A 28 26.98 11.44 32.90
CA TRP A 28 26.67 12.67 32.14
C TRP A 28 26.79 12.58 30.60
N PRO A 29 27.83 11.94 30.02
CA PRO A 29 27.92 11.76 28.56
C PRO A 29 26.76 10.97 27.93
N HIS A 30 26.19 9.96 28.60
CA HIS A 30 25.10 9.15 28.05
C HIS A 30 23.76 9.91 28.06
N ALA A 31 23.55 10.80 29.03
CA ALA A 31 22.36 11.66 29.05
C ALA A 31 22.34 12.62 27.86
N LEU A 32 23.52 13.15 27.49
CA LEU A 32 23.67 14.04 26.32
C LEU A 32 23.42 13.32 25.00
N THR A 33 23.92 12.09 24.83
CA THR A 33 23.71 11.33 23.57
C THR A 33 22.25 10.95 23.36
N ILE A 34 21.53 10.57 24.41
CA ILE A 34 20.10 10.23 24.32
C ILE A 34 19.26 11.48 24.02
N THR A 35 19.55 12.60 24.69
CA THR A 35 18.84 13.86 24.44
C THR A 35 19.11 14.38 23.02
N GLY A 36 20.35 14.27 22.55
CA GLY A 36 20.73 14.67 21.18
C GLY A 36 20.04 13.81 20.10
N THR A 37 20.03 12.49 20.27
CA THR A 37 19.42 11.57 19.29
C THR A 37 17.90 11.74 19.23
N THR A 38 17.23 11.92 20.37
CA THR A 38 15.78 12.17 20.40
C THR A 38 15.40 13.52 19.78
N ALA A 39 16.18 14.58 20.04
CA ALA A 39 16.00 15.87 19.39
C ALA A 39 16.19 15.79 17.86
N LEU A 40 17.23 15.08 17.41
CA LEU A 40 17.51 14.88 15.99
C LEU A 40 16.38 14.10 15.29
N ILE A 41 15.93 12.99 15.88
CA ILE A 41 14.81 12.19 15.34
C ILE A 41 13.55 13.06 15.24
N THR A 42 13.27 13.83 16.29
CA THR A 42 12.10 14.74 16.30
C THR A 42 12.22 15.78 15.19
N TRP A 43 13.38 16.41 15.03
CA TRP A 43 13.63 17.40 13.98
C TRP A 43 13.47 16.80 12.58
N VAL A 44 14.04 15.63 12.32
CA VAL A 44 13.87 14.90 11.06
C VAL A 44 12.38 14.61 10.78
N LEU A 45 11.64 14.17 11.80
CA LEU A 45 10.20 13.91 11.67
C LEU A 45 9.39 15.19 11.38
N THR A 46 9.86 16.38 11.78
CA THR A 46 9.19 17.65 11.42
C THR A 46 9.43 18.09 9.98
N ILE A 47 10.53 17.64 9.35
CA ILE A 47 10.88 18.00 7.98
C ILE A 47 10.23 17.04 6.98
N ILE A 48 9.92 15.81 7.40
CA ILE A 48 9.17 14.87 6.56
C ILE A 48 7.77 15.46 6.34
N PRO A 49 7.40 15.82 5.10
CA PRO A 49 6.06 16.30 4.80
C PRO A 49 5.08 15.21 5.22
N THR A 50 4.23 15.53 6.18
CA THR A 50 3.14 14.63 6.58
C THR A 50 2.28 14.44 5.35
N ALA A 51 2.00 13.18 4.99
CA ALA A 51 1.14 12.87 3.86
C ALA A 51 -0.13 13.72 3.96
N ASP A 52 -0.41 14.49 2.90
CA ASP A 52 -1.49 15.47 2.91
C ASP A 52 -2.79 14.81 3.40
N PRO A 53 -3.54 15.47 4.30
CA PRO A 53 -4.81 14.93 4.76
C PRO A 53 -5.69 14.66 3.55
N ILE A 54 -6.21 13.42 3.46
CA ILE A 54 -7.15 13.02 2.40
C ILE A 54 -8.29 14.05 2.40
N PRO A 55 -8.46 14.84 1.32
CA PRO A 55 -9.46 15.90 1.31
C PRO A 55 -10.84 15.30 1.49
N THR A 56 -11.55 15.75 2.53
CA THR A 56 -12.90 15.26 2.90
C THR A 56 -13.99 15.73 1.93
N THR A 57 -13.68 16.73 1.11
CA THR A 57 -14.55 17.21 0.04
C THR A 57 -13.99 16.77 -1.30
N PRO A 58 -14.73 16.02 -2.13
CA PRO A 58 -14.30 15.71 -3.48
C PRO A 58 -14.08 17.02 -4.23
N ARG A 59 -12.86 17.24 -4.71
CA ARG A 59 -12.52 18.38 -5.56
C ARG A 59 -13.41 18.26 -6.81
N ARG A 60 -14.38 19.16 -6.97
CA ARG A 60 -15.14 19.27 -8.22
C ARG A 60 -14.19 19.78 -9.30
N THR A 61 -13.45 18.87 -9.91
CA THR A 61 -12.75 19.17 -11.15
C THR A 61 -13.83 19.37 -12.21
N HIS A 62 -14.00 20.62 -12.66
CA HIS A 62 -14.58 20.86 -13.97
C HIS A 62 -13.54 20.43 -15.01
N ASN A 63 -13.32 19.12 -15.12
CA ASN A 63 -12.47 18.54 -16.14
C ASN A 63 -13.38 18.17 -17.31
N ARG A 64 -13.13 18.75 -18.49
CA ARG A 64 -13.68 18.19 -19.73
C ARG A 64 -12.94 16.88 -19.96
N PRO A 65 -13.60 15.71 -19.85
CA PRO A 65 -12.92 14.43 -19.79
C PRO A 65 -12.42 14.03 -21.18
N GLY A 66 -11.10 14.06 -21.35
CA GLY A 66 -10.44 13.25 -22.36
C GLY A 66 -10.03 11.95 -21.70
N ALA A 67 -10.60 10.81 -22.13
CA ALA A 67 -10.26 9.49 -21.59
C ALA A 67 -8.75 9.18 -21.59
N ARG A 68 -7.96 9.87 -22.43
CA ARG A 68 -6.50 9.72 -22.53
C ARG A 68 -5.76 10.30 -21.33
N ASP A 69 -6.18 11.44 -20.79
CA ASP A 69 -5.49 12.09 -19.66
C ASP A 69 -5.76 11.33 -18.37
N ASP A 70 -6.99 10.83 -18.19
CA ASP A 70 -7.36 10.00 -17.04
C ASP A 70 -6.61 8.65 -17.07
N VAL A 71 -6.48 8.02 -18.24
CA VAL A 71 -5.68 6.79 -18.40
C VAL A 71 -4.19 7.05 -18.17
N SER A 72 -3.67 8.19 -18.62
CA SER A 72 -2.27 8.57 -18.42
C SER A 72 -1.98 8.87 -16.95
N HIS A 73 -2.90 9.53 -16.26
CA HIS A 73 -2.77 9.79 -14.83
C HIS A 73 -2.91 8.49 -14.02
N LEU A 74 -3.82 7.60 -14.41
CA LEU A 74 -3.97 6.28 -13.80
C LEU A 74 -2.70 5.44 -13.98
N SER A 75 -2.13 5.41 -15.20
CA SER A 75 -0.91 4.67 -15.48
C SER A 75 0.28 5.22 -14.67
N TRP A 76 0.37 6.54 -14.52
CA TRP A 76 1.37 7.16 -13.64
C TRP A 76 1.22 6.74 -12.18
N THR A 77 -0.01 6.66 -11.66
CA THR A 77 -0.19 6.22 -10.26
C THR A 77 0.10 4.72 -10.05
N LEU A 78 -0.03 3.91 -11.11
CA LEU A 78 0.18 2.47 -11.05
C LEU A 78 1.66 2.10 -11.14
N PHE A 79 2.44 2.80 -11.97
CA PHE A 79 3.83 2.46 -12.27
C PHE A 79 4.81 3.43 -11.59
N SER A 80 5.88 2.85 -11.05
CA SER A 80 7.06 3.56 -10.58
C SER A 80 7.99 3.87 -11.76
N ARG A 81 8.98 4.74 -11.52
CA ARG A 81 9.93 5.23 -12.55
C ARG A 81 10.73 4.12 -13.24
N ASP A 82 10.89 2.99 -12.56
CA ASP A 82 11.55 1.77 -13.03
C ASP A 82 10.65 0.87 -13.91
N GLY A 83 9.41 1.29 -14.20
CA GLY A 83 8.48 0.53 -15.05
C GLY A 83 7.85 -0.69 -14.36
N THR A 84 8.01 -0.79 -13.03
CA THR A 84 7.33 -1.76 -12.18
C THR A 84 6.17 -1.10 -11.44
N THR A 85 5.23 -1.88 -10.93
CA THR A 85 4.13 -1.33 -10.13
C THR A 85 4.66 -0.68 -8.85
N SER A 86 4.18 0.52 -8.54
CA SER A 86 4.40 1.15 -7.24
C SER A 86 3.83 0.26 -6.12
N TYR A 87 4.31 0.43 -4.88
CA TYR A 87 3.80 -0.35 -3.75
C TYR A 87 2.27 -0.20 -3.55
N SER A 88 1.76 1.02 -3.72
CA SER A 88 0.32 1.31 -3.66
C SER A 88 -0.43 0.71 -4.85
N GLY A 89 0.14 0.78 -6.06
CA GLY A 89 -0.38 0.13 -7.27
C GLY A 89 -0.47 -1.38 -7.12
N HIS A 90 0.58 -2.03 -6.61
CA HIS A 90 0.64 -3.47 -6.35
C HIS A 90 -0.40 -3.90 -5.31
N THR A 91 -0.57 -3.12 -4.23
CA THR A 91 -1.58 -3.41 -3.20
C THR A 91 -2.99 -3.34 -3.78
N ARG A 92 -3.28 -2.34 -4.62
CA ARG A 92 -4.57 -2.21 -5.31
C ARG A 92 -4.80 -3.35 -6.30
N LEU A 93 -3.79 -3.70 -7.09
CA LEU A 93 -3.84 -4.81 -8.04
C LEU A 93 -4.16 -6.11 -7.30
N ARG A 94 -3.46 -6.40 -6.20
CA ARG A 94 -3.72 -7.57 -5.36
C ARG A 94 -5.16 -7.59 -4.83
N ALA A 95 -5.66 -6.48 -4.30
CA ALA A 95 -7.03 -6.40 -3.80
C ALA A 95 -8.07 -6.67 -4.91
N LEU A 96 -7.84 -6.12 -6.11
CA LEU A 96 -8.71 -6.30 -7.26
C LEU A 96 -8.71 -7.76 -7.75
N THR A 97 -7.53 -8.37 -7.87
CA THR A 97 -7.39 -9.78 -8.23
C THR A 97 -8.06 -10.68 -7.20
N THR A 98 -7.84 -10.43 -5.90
CA THR A 98 -8.48 -11.19 -4.83
C THR A 98 -10.01 -11.09 -4.93
N SER A 99 -10.55 -9.89 -5.10
CA SER A 99 -12.00 -9.69 -5.28
C SER A 99 -12.55 -10.42 -6.51
N ALA A 100 -11.85 -10.38 -7.63
CA ALA A 100 -12.24 -11.08 -8.86
C ALA A 100 -12.22 -12.62 -8.66
N LEU A 101 -11.17 -13.16 -8.04
CA LEU A 101 -11.06 -14.58 -7.73
C LEU A 101 -12.15 -15.03 -6.75
N THR A 102 -12.45 -14.25 -5.71
CA THR A 102 -13.54 -14.55 -4.79
C THR A 102 -14.90 -14.60 -5.50
N ARG A 103 -15.15 -13.68 -6.44
CA ARG A 103 -16.36 -13.73 -7.29
C ARG A 103 -16.40 -14.96 -8.20
N ALA A 104 -15.24 -15.46 -8.63
CA ALA A 104 -15.11 -16.71 -9.38
C ALA A 104 -15.14 -17.96 -8.48
N GLY A 105 -15.45 -17.83 -7.19
CA GLY A 105 -15.53 -18.94 -6.23
C GLY A 105 -14.19 -19.44 -5.70
N CYS A 106 -13.10 -18.70 -5.91
CA CYS A 106 -11.77 -19.03 -5.38
C CYS A 106 -11.50 -18.28 -4.07
N ASP A 107 -11.43 -19.02 -2.96
CA ASP A 107 -11.08 -18.47 -1.66
C ASP A 107 -9.58 -18.65 -1.35
N LEU A 108 -8.83 -17.55 -1.39
CA LEU A 108 -7.39 -17.50 -1.13
C LEU A 108 -7.00 -17.80 0.33
N THR A 109 -7.96 -17.91 1.25
CA THR A 109 -7.71 -18.33 2.64
C THR A 109 -7.59 -19.85 2.79
N THR A 110 -8.04 -20.60 1.77
CA THR A 110 -7.99 -22.07 1.74
C THR A 110 -6.87 -22.58 0.85
N ALA A 111 -6.26 -23.71 1.19
CA ALA A 111 -5.21 -24.32 0.37
C ALA A 111 -5.72 -24.70 -1.03
N SER A 112 -6.96 -25.21 -1.12
CA SER A 112 -7.60 -25.56 -2.39
C SER A 112 -7.90 -24.32 -3.24
N GLY A 113 -8.37 -23.22 -2.65
CA GLY A 113 -8.60 -21.98 -3.39
C GLY A 113 -7.32 -21.28 -3.82
N GLN A 114 -6.23 -21.39 -3.06
CA GLN A 114 -4.90 -20.95 -3.50
C GLN A 114 -4.38 -21.77 -4.69
N GLN A 115 -4.53 -23.10 -4.66
CA GLN A 115 -4.17 -23.95 -5.79
C GLN A 115 -5.01 -23.60 -7.03
N ARG A 116 -6.32 -23.42 -6.87
CA ARG A 116 -7.21 -23.04 -7.97
C ARG A 116 -6.84 -21.68 -8.55
N ALA A 117 -6.49 -20.71 -7.71
CA ALA A 117 -6.02 -19.40 -8.17
C ALA A 117 -4.69 -19.49 -8.93
N GLN A 118 -3.77 -20.36 -8.52
CA GLN A 118 -2.53 -20.63 -9.26
C GLN A 118 -2.78 -21.27 -10.62
N GLU A 119 -3.73 -22.21 -10.71
CA GLU A 119 -4.14 -22.82 -11.98
C GLU A 119 -4.74 -21.78 -12.94
N LEU A 120 -5.58 -20.88 -12.43
CA LEU A 120 -6.27 -19.87 -13.23
C LEU A 120 -5.36 -18.73 -13.69
N LEU A 121 -4.52 -18.20 -12.80
CA LEU A 121 -3.62 -17.08 -13.10
C LEU A 121 -2.29 -17.53 -13.73
N GLY A 122 -1.88 -18.76 -13.48
CA GLY A 122 -0.55 -19.26 -13.76
C GLY A 122 0.42 -19.06 -12.58
N PRO A 123 1.31 -20.02 -12.30
CA PRO A 123 2.27 -19.96 -11.20
C PRO A 123 3.14 -18.68 -11.13
N PRO A 124 3.74 -18.18 -12.23
CA PRO A 124 4.65 -17.03 -12.15
C PRO A 124 3.93 -15.74 -11.79
N LEU A 125 2.71 -15.53 -12.31
CA LEU A 125 1.91 -14.34 -12.02
C LEU A 125 1.38 -14.37 -10.59
N TYR A 126 0.93 -15.54 -10.12
CA TYR A 126 0.51 -15.72 -8.74
C TYR A 126 1.66 -15.40 -7.77
N GLN A 127 2.86 -15.94 -8.02
CA GLN A 127 4.02 -15.70 -7.18
C GLN A 127 4.41 -14.22 -7.15
N GLN A 128 4.43 -13.55 -8.31
CA GLN A 128 4.72 -12.11 -8.39
C GLN A 128 3.67 -11.26 -7.65
N LEU A 129 2.39 -11.61 -7.75
CA LEU A 129 1.31 -10.89 -7.07
C LEU A 129 1.36 -11.08 -5.55
N MET A 130 1.70 -12.29 -5.08
CA MET A 130 1.76 -12.59 -3.65
C MET A 130 3.03 -12.04 -2.99
N THR A 131 4.11 -11.90 -3.75
CA THR A 131 5.37 -11.34 -3.27
C THR A 131 5.23 -9.82 -3.13
N ARG A 132 5.37 -9.31 -1.89
CA ARG A 132 5.16 -7.89 -1.57
C ARG A 132 6.33 -6.99 -2.00
N THR A 133 7.50 -7.57 -2.18
CA THR A 133 8.77 -6.88 -2.44
C THR A 133 9.11 -6.74 -3.92
N SER A 134 8.50 -7.54 -4.79
CA SER A 134 8.76 -7.50 -6.23
C SER A 134 7.68 -6.70 -6.92
N GLY A 135 8.03 -5.50 -7.39
CA GLY A 135 7.15 -4.75 -8.28
C GLY A 135 6.85 -5.57 -9.54
N MET A 136 5.58 -5.63 -9.94
CA MET A 136 5.17 -6.34 -11.15
C MET A 136 5.49 -5.47 -12.37
N ASN A 137 6.12 -6.03 -13.40
CA ASN A 137 6.38 -5.25 -14.62
C ASN A 137 5.09 -5.00 -15.40
N ASN A 138 5.09 -4.00 -16.28
CA ASN A 138 3.92 -3.64 -17.09
C ASN A 138 3.34 -4.84 -17.88
N LYS A 139 4.21 -5.66 -18.50
CA LYS A 139 3.78 -6.83 -19.26
C LYS A 139 3.01 -7.84 -18.40
N ALA A 140 3.47 -8.10 -17.17
CA ALA A 140 2.82 -9.01 -16.23
C ALA A 140 1.50 -8.44 -15.72
N VAL A 141 1.40 -7.12 -15.51
CA VAL A 141 0.13 -6.46 -15.19
C VAL A 141 -0.89 -6.63 -16.33
N ILE A 142 -0.48 -6.37 -17.57
CA ILE A 142 -1.36 -6.54 -18.75
C ILE A 142 -1.82 -7.99 -18.89
N THR A 143 -0.91 -8.96 -18.78
CA THR A 143 -1.26 -10.38 -18.83
C THR A 143 -2.22 -10.77 -17.70
N LEU A 144 -1.99 -10.27 -16.49
CA LEU A 144 -2.86 -10.54 -15.34
C LEU A 144 -4.26 -9.97 -15.54
N LEU A 145 -4.38 -8.74 -16.03
CA LEU A 145 -5.66 -8.11 -16.32
C LEU A 145 -6.42 -8.86 -17.42
N SER A 146 -5.73 -9.27 -18.48
CA SER A 146 -6.33 -10.11 -19.55
C SER A 146 -6.85 -11.43 -19.00
N ARG A 147 -6.10 -12.10 -18.13
CA ARG A 147 -6.55 -13.36 -17.49
C ARG A 147 -7.74 -13.17 -16.57
N LEU A 148 -7.76 -12.07 -15.81
CA LEU A 148 -8.89 -11.74 -14.97
C LEU A 148 -10.15 -11.48 -15.78
N ASP A 149 -10.02 -10.79 -16.92
CA ASP A 149 -11.13 -10.51 -17.84
C ASP A 149 -11.74 -11.81 -18.39
N ASP A 150 -10.89 -12.75 -18.82
CA ASP A 150 -11.30 -14.09 -19.26
C ASP A 150 -12.08 -14.84 -18.16
N ILE A 151 -11.56 -14.83 -16.93
CA ILE A 151 -12.19 -15.49 -15.77
C ILE A 151 -13.54 -14.86 -15.46
N THR A 152 -13.62 -13.53 -15.44
CA THR A 152 -14.88 -12.83 -15.15
C THR A 152 -15.92 -13.01 -16.24
N THR A 153 -15.49 -13.03 -17.51
CA THR A 153 -16.37 -13.27 -18.65
C THR A 153 -16.95 -14.69 -18.59
N THR A 154 -16.11 -15.68 -18.31
CA THR A 154 -16.53 -17.07 -18.15
C THR A 154 -17.51 -17.25 -16.98
N ALA A 155 -17.22 -16.60 -15.84
CA ALA A 155 -18.08 -16.67 -14.66
C ALA A 155 -19.46 -16.04 -14.87
N ASN A 156 -19.54 -14.96 -15.65
CA ASN A 156 -20.81 -14.31 -15.98
C ASN A 156 -21.64 -15.16 -16.96
N HIS A 157 -21.01 -15.76 -17.98
CA HIS A 157 -21.73 -16.57 -18.95
C HIS A 157 -22.43 -17.80 -18.33
N THR A 158 -21.83 -18.39 -17.29
CA THR A 158 -22.43 -19.51 -16.54
C THR A 158 -23.68 -19.11 -15.75
N LYS A 159 -23.80 -17.85 -15.32
CA LYS A 159 -24.97 -17.38 -14.54
C LYS A 159 -26.22 -17.14 -15.38
N ASP A 160 -26.09 -16.81 -16.66
CA ASP A 160 -27.25 -16.53 -17.52
C ASP A 160 -27.99 -17.79 -18.00
N HIS A 161 -27.45 -18.99 -17.74
CA HIS A 161 -28.03 -20.27 -18.14
C HIS A 161 -28.58 -21.11 -16.97
N SER A 162 -28.69 -20.54 -15.77
CA SER A 162 -29.32 -21.17 -14.58
C SER A 162 -30.52 -20.36 -14.10
#